data_AF-A0A7Y2C5P8-F1
#
_entry.id   AF-A0A7Y2C5P8-F1
#
_cell.length_a   1.000
_cell.length_b   1.000
_cell.length_c   1.000
_cell.angle_alpha   90.00
_cell.angle_beta   90.00
_cell.angle_gamma   90.00
#
_symmetry.space_group_name_H-M   'P 1'
#
loop_
_entity.id
_entity.type
_entity.pdbx_description
1 polymer ?
#
loop_
_entity_poly.entity_id
_entity_poly.type
_entity_poly.pdbx_seq_one_letter_code
_entity_poly.pdbx_strand_id
1 'polypeptide(L)'
;MRDKLKIVRYLNALAEANERALARLFDPNNVPDRVVQWLLDAGVVTPAHVRPVYNAWVVSDDASNKVRLWRKLAEALPEKAEQVRAAAARVYAFSEVVVSTNDAVQHIETVFRNWSIEQWYELRDAMCLPIRLESIAGTDKQKFIFVSHDPTRIELITLLDDLGIEDFELRYTPEAVVTYLCDQLEPIVRESKWHRPPDVEESDVATPKSIKAA
;
A
#
# COMPACT_ATOMS: atom_id res chain seq x y z
N MET A 1 -43.83 17.47 -25.09
CA MET A 1 -42.75 18.45 -24.80
C MET A 1 -42.77 18.98 -23.36
N ARG A 2 -43.93 19.36 -22.78
CA ARG A 2 -44.02 19.91 -21.40
C ARG A 2 -43.52 18.98 -20.29
N ASP A 3 -43.71 17.67 -20.40
CA ASP A 3 -43.33 16.75 -19.31
C ASP A 3 -41.83 16.48 -19.22
N LYS A 4 -41.11 16.45 -20.35
CA LYS A 4 -39.64 16.36 -20.36
C LYS A 4 -38.99 17.56 -19.65
N LEU A 5 -39.54 18.76 -19.83
CA LEU A 5 -39.03 19.97 -19.18
C LEU A 5 -39.26 19.97 -17.66
N LYS A 6 -40.37 19.38 -17.18
CA LYS A 6 -40.63 19.20 -15.74
C LYS A 6 -39.67 18.18 -15.12
N ILE A 7 -39.39 17.08 -15.82
CA ILE A 7 -38.44 16.05 -15.37
C ILE A 7 -37.02 16.63 -15.27
N VAL A 8 -36.56 17.37 -16.28
CA VAL A 8 -35.22 18.00 -16.25
C VAL A 8 -35.12 19.01 -15.09
N ARG A 9 -36.15 19.84 -14.87
CA ARG A 9 -36.15 20.79 -13.73
C ARG A 9 -36.15 20.08 -12.37
N TYR A 10 -36.88 18.97 -12.25
CA TYR A 10 -36.89 18.17 -11.02
C TYR A 10 -35.53 17.54 -10.76
N LEU A 11 -34.89 16.94 -11.77
CA LEU A 11 -33.56 16.35 -11.65
C LEU A 11 -32.50 17.40 -11.29
N ASN A 12 -32.54 18.59 -11.89
CA ASN A 12 -31.64 19.69 -11.55
C ASN A 12 -31.86 20.17 -10.11
N ALA A 13 -33.11 20.35 -9.69
CA ALA A 13 -33.42 20.75 -8.31
C ALA A 13 -32.97 19.69 -7.29
N LEU A 14 -33.07 18.40 -7.62
CA LEU A 14 -32.60 17.30 -6.79
C LEU A 14 -31.06 17.29 -6.70
N ALA A 15 -30.37 17.51 -7.82
CA ALA A 15 -28.91 17.62 -7.86
C ALA A 15 -28.43 18.83 -7.04
N GLU A 16 -29.05 20.00 -7.20
CA GLU A 16 -28.73 21.19 -6.41
C GLU A 16 -29.00 20.99 -4.91
N ALA A 17 -30.10 20.32 -4.56
CA ALA A 17 -30.41 20.02 -3.16
C ALA A 17 -29.38 19.05 -2.55
N ASN A 18 -28.94 18.05 -3.32
CA ASN A 18 -27.93 17.10 -2.90
C ASN A 18 -26.55 17.76 -2.77
N GLU A 19 -26.15 18.61 -3.73
CA GLU A 19 -24.93 19.41 -3.64
C GLU A 19 -24.94 20.34 -2.42
N ARG A 20 -26.08 21.00 -2.12
CA ARG A 20 -26.21 21.84 -0.92
C ARG A 20 -26.15 21.04 0.38
N ALA A 21 -26.71 19.82 0.39
CA ALA A 21 -26.62 18.92 1.54
C ALA A 21 -25.18 18.45 1.77
N LEU A 22 -24.49 18.00 0.70
CA LEU A 22 -23.09 17.61 0.74
C LEU A 22 -22.16 18.79 1.09
N ALA A 23 -22.44 19.99 0.59
CA ALA A 23 -21.67 21.20 0.92
C ALA A 23 -21.70 21.55 2.41
N ARG A 24 -22.73 21.12 3.15
CA ARG A 24 -22.83 21.27 4.61
C ARG A 24 -22.09 20.20 5.39
N LEU A 25 -21.71 19.10 4.77
CA LEU A 25 -20.98 18.01 5.44
C LEU A 25 -19.49 18.29 5.55
N PHE A 26 -18.91 19.02 4.60
CA PHE A 26 -17.49 19.34 4.61
C PHE A 26 -17.21 20.64 5.37
N ASP A 27 -16.57 20.52 6.54
CA ASP A 27 -15.97 21.61 7.28
C ASP A 27 -14.43 21.53 7.18
N PRO A 28 -13.75 22.47 6.50
CA PRO A 28 -12.30 22.45 6.36
C PRO A 28 -11.54 22.64 7.68
N ASN A 29 -12.18 23.15 8.73
CA ASN A 29 -11.55 23.31 10.04
C ASN A 29 -11.74 22.09 10.95
N ASN A 30 -12.51 21.10 10.51
CA ASN A 30 -12.84 19.92 11.31
C ASN A 30 -13.00 18.68 10.41
N VAL A 31 -11.92 18.31 9.72
CA VAL A 31 -11.89 17.10 8.91
C VAL A 31 -11.55 15.89 9.79
N PRO A 32 -12.36 14.81 9.80
CA PRO A 32 -12.13 13.65 10.66
C PRO A 32 -10.80 12.92 10.43
N ASP A 33 -10.25 13.00 9.22
CA ASP A 33 -8.98 12.40 8.88
C ASP A 33 -7.82 13.35 9.24
N ARG A 34 -7.07 12.98 10.28
CA ARG A 34 -5.92 13.76 10.80
C ARG A 34 -4.84 14.07 9.76
N VAL A 35 -4.66 13.21 8.75
CA VAL A 35 -3.68 13.47 7.68
C VAL A 35 -4.21 14.58 6.78
N VAL A 36 -5.50 14.53 6.43
CA VAL A 36 -6.14 15.55 5.61
C VAL A 36 -6.21 16.88 6.35
N GLN A 37 -6.52 16.87 7.64
CA GLN A 37 -6.48 18.08 8.47
C GLN A 37 -5.07 18.68 8.47
N TRP A 38 -4.03 17.88 8.72
CA TRP A 38 -2.64 18.34 8.67
C TRP A 38 -2.27 18.93 7.29
N LEU A 39 -2.70 18.31 6.20
CA LEU A 39 -2.43 18.79 4.84
C LEU A 39 -3.11 20.12 4.52
N LEU A 40 -4.32 20.35 5.05
CA LEU A 40 -5.02 21.63 4.96
C LEU A 40 -4.31 22.70 5.78
N ASP A 41 -3.95 22.39 7.03
CA ASP A 41 -3.25 23.30 7.94
C ASP A 41 -1.87 23.71 7.37
N ALA A 42 -1.17 22.76 6.73
CA ALA A 42 0.12 22.99 6.08
C ALA A 42 0.00 23.66 4.69
N GLY A 43 -1.20 23.88 4.17
CA GLY A 43 -1.43 24.48 2.85
C GLY A 43 -0.99 23.62 1.67
N VAL A 44 -0.72 22.33 1.89
CA VAL A 44 -0.35 21.37 0.82
C VAL A 44 -1.54 21.13 -0.11
N VAL A 45 -2.75 21.10 0.46
CA VAL A 45 -4.02 21.02 -0.25
C VAL A 45 -4.93 22.16 0.16
N THR A 46 -5.92 22.48 -0.68
CA THR A 46 -6.91 23.51 -0.40
C THR A 46 -8.27 22.88 -0.08
N PRO A 47 -9.19 23.60 0.57
CA PRO A 47 -10.57 23.14 0.73
C PRO A 47 -11.25 22.76 -0.59
N ALA A 48 -10.87 23.41 -1.70
CA ALA A 48 -11.39 23.10 -3.03
C ALA A 48 -10.93 21.73 -3.54
N HIS A 49 -9.71 21.30 -3.19
CA HIS A 49 -9.22 19.96 -3.52
C HIS A 49 -9.91 18.87 -2.68
N VAL A 50 -10.09 19.12 -1.38
CA VAL A 50 -10.57 18.10 -0.43
C VAL A 50 -12.08 17.88 -0.53
N ARG A 51 -12.87 18.95 -0.71
CA ARG A 51 -14.34 18.88 -0.72
C ARG A 51 -14.93 17.81 -1.66
N PRO A 52 -14.56 17.72 -2.97
CA PRO A 52 -15.14 16.72 -3.85
C PRO A 52 -14.79 15.29 -3.40
N VAL A 53 -13.56 15.08 -2.92
CA VAL A 53 -13.09 13.78 -2.42
C VAL A 53 -13.82 13.39 -1.13
N TYR A 54 -13.98 14.32 -0.20
CA TYR A 54 -14.72 14.12 1.03
C TYR A 54 -16.18 13.72 0.77
N ASN A 55 -16.84 14.46 -0.13
CA ASN A 55 -18.23 14.17 -0.49
C ASN A 55 -18.39 12.78 -1.10
N ALA A 56 -17.48 12.40 -2.01
CA ALA A 56 -17.47 11.07 -2.59
C ALA A 56 -17.22 10.00 -1.52
N TRP A 57 -16.23 10.21 -0.65
CA TRP A 57 -15.86 9.29 0.43
C TRP A 57 -17.01 9.03 1.41
N VAL A 58 -17.73 10.07 1.83
CA VAL A 58 -18.90 9.95 2.72
C VAL A 58 -20.05 9.17 2.07
N VAL A 59 -20.29 9.37 0.76
CA VAL A 59 -21.37 8.68 0.04
C VAL A 59 -21.01 7.24 -0.31
N SER A 60 -19.74 6.96 -0.59
CA SER A 60 -19.27 5.70 -1.19
C SER A 60 -19.30 4.46 -0.29
N ASP A 61 -19.83 4.52 0.93
CA ASP A 61 -19.66 3.49 1.97
C ASP A 61 -18.17 3.17 2.28
N ASP A 62 -17.20 3.85 1.65
CA ASP A 62 -15.77 3.71 1.93
C ASP A 62 -15.42 4.16 3.36
N ALA A 63 -16.22 5.08 3.92
CA ALA A 63 -16.16 5.42 5.33
C ALA A 63 -16.44 4.21 6.24
N SER A 64 -17.29 3.27 5.82
CA SER A 64 -17.56 2.03 6.55
C SER A 64 -16.56 0.92 6.17
N ASN A 65 -16.07 0.88 4.93
CA ASN A 65 -15.02 -0.02 4.45
C ASN A 65 -13.60 0.37 4.91
N LYS A 66 -13.49 1.30 5.87
CA LYS A 66 -12.24 1.72 6.53
C LYS A 66 -11.15 2.30 5.60
N VAL A 67 -11.48 2.63 4.36
CA VAL A 67 -10.53 3.34 3.49
C VAL A 67 -10.37 4.76 4.02
N ARG A 68 -9.14 5.17 4.31
CA ARG A 68 -8.85 6.50 4.85
C ARG A 68 -9.06 7.57 3.77
N LEU A 69 -9.58 8.72 4.17
CA LEU A 69 -9.87 9.82 3.25
C LEU A 69 -8.60 10.32 2.55
N TRP A 70 -7.46 10.35 3.25
CA TRP A 70 -6.20 10.79 2.65
C TRP A 70 -5.74 9.88 1.49
N ARG A 71 -6.09 8.58 1.48
CA ARG A 71 -5.78 7.68 0.36
C ARG A 71 -6.57 8.07 -0.88
N LYS A 72 -7.87 8.32 -0.72
CA LYS A 72 -8.73 8.84 -1.79
C LYS A 72 -8.25 10.20 -2.29
N LEU A 73 -7.71 11.03 -1.40
CA LEU A 73 -7.12 12.31 -1.77
C LEU A 73 -5.85 12.14 -2.61
N ALA A 74 -4.99 11.18 -2.26
CA ALA A 74 -3.80 10.86 -3.06
C ALA A 74 -4.17 10.30 -4.44
N GLU A 75 -5.21 9.47 -4.54
CA GLU A 75 -5.74 8.96 -5.82
C GLU A 75 -6.31 10.10 -6.69
N ALA A 76 -7.07 11.02 -6.08
CA ALA A 76 -7.70 12.13 -6.78
C ALA A 76 -6.73 13.25 -7.19
N LEU A 77 -5.55 13.34 -6.56
CA LEU A 77 -4.52 14.34 -6.83
C LEU A 77 -3.15 13.67 -7.06
N PRO A 78 -2.95 12.98 -8.20
CA PRO A 78 -1.71 12.26 -8.49
C PRO A 78 -0.45 13.12 -8.36
N GLU A 79 -0.53 14.40 -8.72
CA GLU A 79 0.57 15.36 -8.64
C GLU A 79 0.96 15.73 -7.20
N LYS A 80 0.10 15.42 -6.22
CA LYS A 80 0.34 15.62 -4.78
C LYS A 80 0.41 14.31 -4.00
N ALA A 81 0.20 13.17 -4.65
CA ALA A 81 0.07 11.87 -4.00
C ALA A 81 1.28 11.52 -3.12
N GLU A 82 2.49 11.84 -3.57
CA GLU A 82 3.70 11.60 -2.78
C GLU A 82 3.76 12.46 -1.51
N GLN A 83 3.41 13.75 -1.60
CA GLN A 83 3.35 14.66 -0.45
C GLN A 83 2.28 14.21 0.55
N VAL A 84 1.14 13.71 0.05
CA VAL A 84 0.06 13.15 0.87
C VAL A 84 0.52 11.89 1.61
N ARG A 85 1.21 10.96 0.92
CA ARG A 85 1.75 9.74 1.52
C ARG A 85 2.86 10.01 2.54
N ALA A 86 3.77 10.94 2.25
CA ALA A 86 4.80 11.39 3.19
C ALA A 86 4.17 12.00 4.45
N ALA A 87 3.13 12.83 4.29
CA ALA A 87 2.37 13.38 5.40
C ALA A 87 1.69 12.28 6.22
N ALA A 88 1.10 11.28 5.56
CA ALA A 88 0.52 10.12 6.24
C ALA A 88 1.57 9.39 7.08
N ALA A 89 2.70 9.01 6.49
CA ALA A 89 3.79 8.36 7.22
C ALA A 89 4.20 9.14 8.47
N ARG A 90 4.40 10.46 8.35
CA ARG A 90 4.74 11.34 9.48
C ARG A 90 3.67 11.36 10.56
N VAL A 91 2.40 11.56 10.18
CA VAL A 91 1.26 11.64 11.11
C VAL A 91 1.01 10.29 11.81
N TYR A 92 1.33 9.18 11.15
CA TYR A 92 1.30 7.83 11.72
C TYR A 92 2.63 7.39 12.36
N ALA A 93 3.61 8.29 12.49
CA ALA A 93 4.90 8.06 13.13
C ALA A 93 5.76 6.95 12.48
N PHE A 94 5.62 6.72 11.18
CA PHE A 94 6.56 5.92 10.41
C PHE A 94 7.82 6.72 10.09
N SER A 95 8.99 6.14 10.34
CA SER A 95 10.28 6.74 9.97
C SER A 95 10.38 6.88 8.46
N GLU A 96 10.89 8.02 7.98
CA GLU A 96 11.27 8.20 6.59
C GLU A 96 12.72 7.76 6.38
N VAL A 97 13.02 7.16 5.24
CA VAL A 97 14.38 6.73 4.89
C VAL A 97 14.72 7.14 3.47
N VAL A 98 15.89 7.76 3.31
CA VAL A 98 16.49 7.96 1.99
C VAL A 98 17.21 6.67 1.62
N VAL A 99 16.74 6.03 0.55
CA VAL A 99 17.29 4.76 0.08
C VAL A 99 18.40 5.02 -0.93
N SER A 100 19.60 4.51 -0.65
CA SER A 100 20.62 4.31 -1.68
C SER A 100 20.20 3.11 -2.52
N THR A 101 19.74 3.34 -3.74
CA THR A 101 19.13 2.28 -4.55
C THR A 101 20.13 1.19 -4.92
N ASN A 102 21.39 1.54 -5.21
CA ASN A 102 22.44 0.57 -5.49
C ASN A 102 22.74 -0.33 -4.28
N ASP A 103 22.86 0.25 -3.09
CA ASP A 103 23.14 -0.52 -1.87
C ASP A 103 21.96 -1.41 -1.52
N ALA A 104 20.73 -0.93 -1.71
CA ALA A 104 19.52 -1.70 -1.48
C ALA A 104 19.43 -2.90 -2.43
N VAL A 105 19.69 -2.71 -3.73
CA VAL A 105 19.69 -3.82 -4.71
C VAL A 105 20.73 -4.87 -4.32
N GLN A 106 21.98 -4.47 -4.06
CA GLN A 106 23.04 -5.40 -3.64
C GLN A 106 22.70 -6.14 -2.34
N HIS A 107 22.09 -5.44 -1.38
CA HIS A 107 21.66 -6.04 -0.13
C HIS A 107 20.56 -7.06 -0.36
N ILE A 108 19.55 -6.72 -1.17
CA ILE A 108 18.43 -7.59 -1.50
C ILE A 108 18.95 -8.86 -2.18
N GLU A 109 19.82 -8.73 -3.17
CA GLU A 109 20.45 -9.87 -3.85
C GLU A 109 21.22 -10.80 -2.90
N THR A 110 21.87 -10.23 -1.89
CA THR A 110 22.75 -10.98 -0.98
C THR A 110 21.97 -11.68 0.12
N VAL A 111 21.08 -10.96 0.80
CA VAL A 111 20.37 -11.46 1.98
C VAL A 111 19.17 -12.31 1.58
N PHE A 112 18.52 -11.98 0.46
CA PHE A 112 17.24 -12.56 0.09
C PHE A 112 17.33 -13.59 -1.03
N ARG A 113 18.54 -14.00 -1.42
CA ARG A 113 18.76 -15.14 -2.33
C ARG A 113 18.07 -16.44 -1.88
N ASN A 114 17.83 -16.57 -0.57
CA ASN A 114 17.19 -17.74 0.03
C ASN A 114 15.66 -17.68 0.02
N TRP A 115 15.06 -16.58 -0.44
CA TRP A 115 13.62 -16.46 -0.53
C TRP A 115 13.11 -17.07 -1.82
N SER A 116 11.88 -17.59 -1.77
CA SER A 116 11.24 -18.14 -2.96
C SER A 116 10.80 -17.02 -3.90
N ILE A 117 10.62 -17.37 -5.17
CA ILE A 117 10.12 -16.42 -6.17
C ILE A 117 8.70 -15.95 -5.85
N GLU A 118 7.88 -16.79 -5.22
CA GLU A 118 6.55 -16.45 -4.75
C GLU A 118 6.61 -15.37 -3.67
N GLN A 119 7.48 -15.54 -2.67
CA GLN A 119 7.68 -14.54 -1.60
C GLN A 119 8.16 -13.19 -2.17
N TRP A 120 9.02 -13.23 -3.18
CA TRP A 120 9.43 -12.01 -3.91
C TRP A 120 8.23 -11.32 -4.55
N TYR A 121 7.40 -12.05 -5.30
CA TYR A 121 6.25 -11.45 -5.98
C TYR A 121 5.21 -10.93 -5.00
N GLU A 122 4.98 -11.60 -3.87
CA GLU A 122 4.09 -11.11 -2.81
C GLU A 122 4.58 -9.76 -2.26
N LEU A 123 5.88 -9.63 -1.95
CA LEU A 123 6.47 -8.37 -1.51
C LEU A 123 6.42 -7.27 -2.58
N ARG A 124 6.76 -7.62 -3.83
CA ARG A 124 6.77 -6.71 -4.98
C ARG A 124 5.38 -6.15 -5.23
N ASP A 125 4.38 -7.01 -5.31
CA ASP A 125 2.99 -6.63 -5.57
C ASP A 125 2.42 -5.83 -4.40
N ALA A 126 2.86 -6.13 -3.18
CA ALA A 126 2.59 -5.31 -2.02
C ALA A 126 3.39 -3.99 -1.98
N MET A 127 4.34 -3.74 -2.89
CA MET A 127 5.22 -2.57 -2.88
C MET A 127 5.89 -2.36 -1.51
N CYS A 128 6.40 -3.45 -0.96
CA CYS A 128 7.05 -3.51 0.34
C CYS A 128 8.36 -4.28 0.20
N LEU A 129 9.49 -3.58 0.22
CA LEU A 129 10.79 -4.20 -0.06
C LEU A 129 11.71 -4.14 1.16
N PRO A 130 12.44 -5.21 1.47
CA PRO A 130 13.46 -5.18 2.51
C PRO A 130 14.70 -4.45 1.97
N ILE A 131 15.21 -3.45 2.67
CA ILE A 131 16.37 -2.68 2.19
C ILE A 131 17.63 -2.90 2.99
N ARG A 132 17.52 -3.38 4.23
CA ARG A 132 18.67 -3.71 5.10
C ARG A 132 18.28 -4.53 6.33
N LEU A 133 19.28 -5.17 6.92
CA LEU A 133 19.27 -5.67 8.29
C LEU A 133 19.95 -4.65 9.23
N GLU A 134 19.32 -4.31 10.34
CA GLU A 134 19.90 -3.48 11.39
C GLU A 134 20.07 -4.29 12.68
N SER A 135 21.22 -4.20 13.34
CA SER A 135 21.40 -4.77 14.68
C SER A 135 20.55 -4.01 15.70
N ILE A 136 19.90 -4.75 16.59
CA ILE A 136 19.14 -4.15 17.69
C ILE A 136 20.13 -3.81 18.81
N ALA A 137 20.25 -2.51 19.14
CA ALA A 137 21.22 -2.01 20.10
C ALA A 137 21.13 -2.74 21.44
N GLY A 138 22.26 -3.25 21.92
CA GLY A 138 22.35 -3.98 23.19
C GLY A 138 21.90 -5.44 23.13
N THR A 139 21.71 -6.01 21.94
CA THR A 139 21.38 -7.43 21.73
C THR A 139 22.15 -8.02 20.55
N ASP A 140 22.22 -9.35 20.48
CA ASP A 140 22.75 -10.07 19.31
C ASP A 140 21.69 -10.27 18.20
N LYS A 141 20.51 -9.64 18.34
CA LYS A 141 19.42 -9.75 17.39
C LYS A 141 19.55 -8.74 16.25
N GLN A 142 18.97 -9.10 15.10
CA GLN A 142 18.85 -8.25 13.94
C GLN A 142 17.36 -8.02 13.63
N LYS A 143 17.04 -6.84 13.10
CA LYS A 143 15.71 -6.54 12.55
C LYS A 143 15.81 -6.22 11.07
N PHE A 144 14.80 -6.62 10.32
CA PHE A 144 14.63 -6.21 8.94
C PHE A 144 14.06 -4.80 8.84
N ILE A 145 14.61 -4.00 7.95
CA ILE A 145 14.04 -2.70 7.59
C ILE A 145 13.36 -2.85 6.23
N PHE A 146 12.04 -2.74 6.24
CA PHE A 146 11.21 -2.72 5.04
C PHE A 146 10.86 -1.28 4.67
N VAL A 147 10.77 -1.02 3.37
CA VAL A 147 10.26 0.25 2.85
C VAL A 147 8.99 0.05 2.07
N SER A 148 8.06 0.99 2.23
CA SER A 148 6.88 1.11 1.39
C SER A 148 6.54 2.57 1.17
N HIS A 149 5.84 2.85 0.07
CA HIS A 149 5.27 4.17 -0.19
C HIS A 149 3.99 4.41 0.62
N ASP A 150 3.33 3.35 1.10
CA ASP A 150 2.23 3.42 2.06
C ASP A 150 2.46 2.37 3.16
N PRO A 151 3.31 2.69 4.16
CA PRO A 151 3.58 1.79 5.29
C PRO A 151 2.40 1.68 6.27
N THR A 152 1.33 2.46 6.07
CA THR A 152 0.15 2.48 6.94
C THR A 152 -0.90 1.42 6.56
N ARG A 153 -0.62 0.61 5.53
CA ARG A 153 -1.46 -0.52 5.11
C ARG A 153 -1.32 -1.66 6.11
N ILE A 154 -2.44 -2.08 6.68
CA ILE A 154 -2.47 -3.17 7.67
C ILE A 154 -2.10 -4.50 7.01
N GLU A 155 -2.41 -4.64 5.73
CA GLU A 155 -2.12 -5.80 4.89
C GLU A 155 -0.61 -6.07 4.80
N LEU A 156 0.24 -5.04 4.98
CA LEU A 156 1.69 -5.23 5.01
C LEU A 156 2.15 -5.96 6.27
N ILE A 157 1.50 -5.73 7.41
CA ILE A 157 1.83 -6.43 8.65
C ILE A 157 1.43 -7.90 8.53
N THR A 158 0.22 -8.16 8.01
CA THR A 158 -0.25 -9.53 7.75
C THR A 158 0.66 -10.26 6.77
N LEU A 159 1.05 -9.62 5.68
CA LEU A 159 1.99 -10.20 4.71
C LEU A 159 3.33 -10.57 5.36
N LEU A 160 3.92 -9.67 6.15
CA LEU A 160 5.21 -9.95 6.77
C LEU A 160 5.13 -11.06 7.83
N ASP A 161 4.01 -11.15 8.55
CA ASP A 161 3.72 -12.24 9.49
C ASP A 161 3.55 -13.58 8.77
N ASP A 162 2.79 -13.62 7.66
CA ASP A 162 2.59 -14.81 6.83
C ASP A 162 3.91 -15.32 6.21
N LEU A 163 4.85 -14.41 5.93
CA LEU A 163 6.21 -14.73 5.48
C LEU A 163 7.15 -15.17 6.61
N GLY A 164 6.70 -15.19 7.86
CA GLY A 164 7.47 -15.61 9.03
C GLY A 164 8.52 -14.58 9.49
N ILE A 165 8.30 -13.30 9.23
CA ILE A 165 9.24 -12.22 9.55
C ILE A 165 8.86 -11.62 10.90
N GLU A 166 9.60 -12.00 11.95
CA GLU A 166 9.25 -11.62 13.33
C GLU A 166 9.77 -10.23 13.72
N ASP A 167 11.05 -9.93 13.46
CA ASP A 167 11.70 -8.69 13.87
C ASP A 167 11.84 -7.73 12.67
N PHE A 168 10.89 -6.80 12.50
CA PHE A 168 10.92 -5.83 11.41
C PHE A 168 10.51 -4.41 11.80
N GLU A 169 10.89 -3.44 10.96
CA GLU A 169 10.42 -2.06 10.98
C GLU A 169 9.99 -1.64 9.58
N LEU A 170 8.78 -1.11 9.45
CA LEU A 170 8.31 -0.47 8.22
C LEU A 170 8.72 1.00 8.20
N ARG A 171 9.29 1.45 7.09
CA ARG A 171 9.68 2.84 6.85
C ARG A 171 9.05 3.36 5.57
N TYR A 172 8.82 4.66 5.54
CA TYR A 172 8.36 5.36 4.35
C TYR A 172 9.52 5.69 3.42
N THR A 173 9.29 5.48 2.12
CA THR A 173 10.09 6.03 1.02
C THR A 173 9.16 6.40 -0.14
N PRO A 174 9.53 7.33 -1.03
CA PRO A 174 8.73 7.66 -2.21
C PRO A 174 8.38 6.44 -3.08
N GLU A 175 7.21 6.47 -3.72
CA GLU A 175 6.74 5.39 -4.60
C GLU A 175 7.71 5.14 -5.76
N ALA A 176 8.20 6.21 -6.38
CA ALA A 176 9.18 6.12 -7.46
C ALA A 176 10.44 5.34 -7.07
N VAL A 177 10.85 5.41 -5.79
CA VAL A 177 12.01 4.66 -5.28
C VAL A 177 11.67 3.18 -5.17
N VAL A 178 10.51 2.82 -4.61
CA VAL A 178 10.09 1.41 -4.49
C VAL A 178 9.91 0.78 -5.88
N THR A 179 9.24 1.48 -6.79
CA THR A 179 9.04 1.02 -8.18
C THR A 179 10.38 0.81 -8.87
N TYR A 180 11.31 1.77 -8.75
CA TYR A 180 12.64 1.64 -9.32
C TYR A 180 13.36 0.38 -8.80
N LEU A 181 13.32 0.11 -7.50
CA LEU A 181 13.91 -1.10 -6.92
C LEU A 181 13.28 -2.36 -7.48
N CYS A 182 11.94 -2.43 -7.55
CA CYS A 182 11.24 -3.57 -8.18
C CYS A 182 11.73 -3.80 -9.62
N ASP A 183 11.84 -2.73 -10.41
CA ASP A 183 12.29 -2.80 -11.80
C ASP A 183 13.75 -3.26 -11.93
N GLN A 184 14.63 -2.83 -11.01
CA GLN A 184 16.03 -3.29 -11.00
C GLN A 184 16.16 -4.76 -10.60
N LEU A 185 15.31 -5.24 -9.69
CA LEU A 185 15.37 -6.60 -9.14
C LEU A 185 14.70 -7.64 -10.03
N GLU A 186 13.69 -7.26 -10.82
CA GLU A 186 12.93 -8.17 -11.68
C GLU A 186 13.82 -8.99 -12.65
N PRO A 187 14.79 -8.41 -13.38
CA PRO A 187 15.70 -9.19 -14.23
C PRO A 187 16.54 -10.18 -13.42
N ILE A 188 17.02 -9.76 -12.26
CA ILE A 188 17.86 -10.58 -11.39
C ILE A 188 17.05 -11.78 -10.90
N VAL A 189 15.83 -11.58 -10.42
CA VAL A 189 14.97 -12.68 -9.95
C VAL A 189 14.62 -13.64 -11.08
N ARG A 190 14.38 -13.16 -12.30
CA ARG A 190 14.09 -14.02 -13.46
C ARG A 190 15.27 -14.86 -13.92
N GLU A 191 16.47 -14.30 -13.90
CA GLU A 191 17.70 -14.98 -14.34
C GLU A 191 18.27 -15.88 -13.23
N SER A 192 18.00 -15.54 -11.97
CA SER A 192 18.42 -16.32 -10.83
C SER A 192 17.54 -17.54 -10.63
N LYS A 193 18.15 -18.69 -10.31
CA LYS A 193 17.43 -19.80 -9.67
C LYS A 193 17.12 -19.47 -8.20
N TRP A 194 16.59 -18.27 -7.90
CA TRP A 194 16.00 -18.00 -6.59
C TRP A 194 15.06 -19.15 -6.30
N HIS A 195 15.34 -19.86 -5.21
CA HIS A 195 14.93 -21.25 -5.06
C HIS A 195 13.43 -21.36 -5.33
N ARG A 196 13.08 -22.04 -6.43
CA ARG A 196 11.87 -22.86 -6.42
C ARG A 196 12.00 -23.69 -5.14
N PRO A 197 11.02 -23.69 -4.21
CA PRO A 197 11.03 -24.67 -3.13
C PRO A 197 11.40 -26.01 -3.76
N PRO A 198 12.33 -26.80 -3.18
CA PRO A 198 12.65 -28.09 -3.75
C PRO A 198 11.32 -28.77 -4.00
N ASP A 199 11.06 -29.07 -5.28
CA ASP A 199 9.85 -29.77 -5.68
C ASP A 199 9.71 -30.90 -4.66
N VAL A 200 8.61 -30.90 -3.88
CA VAL A 200 8.26 -32.08 -3.09
C VAL A 200 8.24 -33.17 -4.14
N GLU A 201 9.26 -34.03 -4.12
CA GLU A 201 9.47 -35.00 -5.18
C GLU A 201 8.13 -35.72 -5.36
N GLU A 202 7.59 -35.65 -6.57
CA GLU A 202 6.43 -36.40 -7.00
C GLU A 202 6.84 -37.89 -7.10
N SER A 203 7.35 -38.44 -6.00
CA SER A 203 7.85 -39.79 -5.88
C SER A 203 7.47 -40.35 -4.51
N ASP A 204 6.17 -40.38 -4.23
CA ASP A 204 5.59 -41.38 -3.33
C ASP A 204 4.07 -41.58 -3.55
N VAL A 205 3.59 -41.41 -4.79
CA VAL A 205 2.38 -42.13 -5.20
C VAL A 205 2.81 -43.56 -5.52
N ALA A 206 2.95 -44.36 -4.48
CA ALA A 206 3.05 -45.80 -4.58
C ALA A 206 1.87 -46.30 -5.43
N THR A 207 2.17 -46.71 -6.66
CA THR A 207 1.26 -47.52 -7.47
C THR A 207 0.96 -48.80 -6.68
N PRO A 208 -0.31 -49.13 -6.39
CA PRO A 208 -0.62 -50.39 -5.74
C PRO A 208 -0.20 -51.54 -6.65
N LYS A 209 0.85 -52.28 -6.25
CA LYS A 209 1.16 -53.57 -6.86
C LYS A 209 -0.01 -54.50 -6.63
N SER A 210 -0.67 -54.87 -7.71
CA SER A 210 -1.68 -55.92 -7.78
C SER A 210 -1.15 -57.20 -7.16
N ILE A 211 -1.71 -57.61 -6.03
CA ILE A 211 -1.48 -58.94 -5.46
C ILE A 211 -2.36 -59.91 -6.24
N LYS A 212 -1.73 -60.91 -6.85
CA LYS A 212 -2.38 -62.05 -7.51
C LYS A 212 -3.12 -62.89 -6.47
N ALA A 213 -4.39 -63.18 -6.72
CA ALA A 213 -5.16 -64.18 -5.98
C ALA A 213 -4.62 -65.59 -6.29
N ALA A 214 -4.45 -66.39 -5.24
CA ALA A 214 -4.36 -67.84 -5.29
C ALA A 214 -5.75 -68.43 -5.03
#